data_AF-A0A6G3S2Q9-F1
#
_entry.id   AF-A0A6G3S2Q9-F1
#
_cell.length_a   1.000
_cell.length_b   1.000
_cell.length_c   1.000
_cell.angle_alpha   90.00
_cell.angle_beta   90.00
_cell.angle_gamma   90.00
#
_symmetry.space_group_name_H-M   'P 1'
#
loop_
_entity.id
_entity.type
_entity.pdbx_description
1 polymer ?
#
loop_
_entity_poly.entity_id
_entity_poly.type
_entity_poly.pdbx_seq_one_letter_code
_entity_poly.pdbx_strand_id
1 'polypeptide(L)' 'MRVGTRVTLQQKQGNVWKYLPVSMNTTRTGAYNLRVKLGLRGVNQLRMVGGSAVSPIVKVTVR' A
#
# COMPACT_ATOMS: atom_id res chain seq x y z
N MET A 1 -2.84 -14.62 -2.78
CA MET A 1 -1.49 -14.35 -2.23
C MET A 1 -1.13 -15.47 -1.27
N ARG A 2 0.14 -15.89 -1.22
CA ARG A 2 0.59 -16.94 -0.27
C ARG A 2 0.69 -16.37 1.14
N VAL A 3 0.59 -17.22 2.16
CA VAL A 3 0.84 -16.84 3.55
C VAL A 3 2.27 -16.32 3.71
N GLY A 4 2.48 -15.29 4.52
CA GLY A 4 3.81 -14.71 4.74
C GLY A 4 4.33 -13.85 3.59
N THR A 5 3.50 -13.56 2.57
CA THR A 5 3.88 -12.67 1.47
C THR A 5 4.07 -11.26 2.02
N ARG A 6 5.25 -10.67 1.81
CA ARG A 6 5.52 -9.30 2.19
C ARG A 6 4.72 -8.35 1.29
N VAL A 7 3.75 -7.68 1.87
CA VAL A 7 2.97 -6.61 1.26
C VAL A 7 3.58 -5.28 1.66
N THR A 8 3.82 -4.42 0.68
CA THR A 8 4.32 -3.06 0.84
C THR A 8 3.29 -2.08 0.29
N LEU A 9 3.32 -0.85 0.79
CA LEU A 9 2.45 0.21 0.28
C LEU A 9 3.27 1.16 -0.61
N GLN A 10 2.73 1.49 -1.76
CA GLN A 10 3.28 2.51 -2.63
C GLN A 10 2.31 3.68 -2.73
N GLN A 11 2.86 4.88 -2.77
CA GLN A 11 2.12 6.11 -3.02
C GLN A 11 2.62 6.73 -4.31
N LYS A 12 1.68 7.22 -5.12
CA LYS A 12 2.01 8.05 -6.26
C LYS A 12 2.43 9.43 -5.76
N GLN A 13 3.69 9.79 -5.99
CA GLN A 13 4.22 11.13 -5.72
C GLN A 13 4.60 11.75 -7.07
N GLY A 14 3.79 12.69 -7.54
CA GLY A 14 3.86 13.18 -8.92
C GLY A 14 3.53 12.07 -9.91
N ASN A 15 4.48 11.73 -10.79
CA ASN A 15 4.32 10.67 -11.79
C ASN A 15 4.99 9.33 -11.43
N VAL A 16 5.62 9.24 -10.25
CA VAL A 16 6.34 8.04 -9.82
C VAL A 16 5.68 7.37 -8.63
N TRP A 17 5.79 6.05 -8.57
CA TRP A 17 5.38 5.26 -7.42
C TRP A 17 6.54 5.16 -6.44
N LYS A 18 6.39 5.74 -5.25
CA LYS A 18 7.36 5.59 -4.16
C LYS A 18 6.88 4.57 -3.15
N TYR A 19 7.79 3.70 -2.71
CA TYR A 19 7.55 2.82 -1.58
C TYR A 19 7.48 3.65 -0.30
N LEU A 20 6.43 3.43 0.46
CA LEU A 20 6.32 3.93 1.82
C LEU A 20 7.07 2.98 2.76
N PRO A 21 7.64 3.48 3.87
CA PRO A 21 8.35 2.65 4.85
C PRO A 21 7.36 1.85 5.72
N VAL A 22 6.38 1.21 5.10
CA VAL A 22 5.39 0.35 5.73
C VAL A 22 5.32 -0.96 4.95
N SER A 23 5.49 -2.06 5.67
CA SER A 23 5.33 -3.40 5.12
C SER A 23 4.72 -4.33 6.14
N MET A 24 3.92 -5.29 5.67
CA MET A 24 3.29 -6.29 6.51
C MET A 24 3.25 -7.62 5.75
N ASN A 25 3.40 -8.73 6.48
CA ASN A 25 3.25 -10.04 5.89
C ASN A 25 1.77 -10.47 5.93
N THR A 26 1.30 -11.12 4.87
CA THR A 26 -0.05 -11.70 4.84
C THR A 26 -0.22 -12.73 5.97
N THR A 27 -1.38 -12.70 6.63
CA THR A 27 -1.74 -13.67 7.66
C THR A 27 -2.00 -15.06 7.06
N ARG A 28 -2.24 -16.07 7.91
CA ARG A 28 -2.60 -17.44 7.47
C ARG A 28 -3.85 -17.48 6.59
N THR A 29 -4.75 -16.50 6.70
CA THR A 29 -5.96 -16.38 5.88
C THR A 29 -5.75 -15.52 4.63
N GLY A 30 -4.53 -15.02 4.40
CA GLY A 30 -4.23 -14.10 3.30
C GLY A 30 -4.67 -12.65 3.55
N ALA A 31 -5.25 -12.35 4.72
CA ALA A 31 -5.61 -11.00 5.12
C ALA A 31 -4.36 -10.19 5.52
N TYR A 32 -4.45 -8.87 5.44
CA TYR A 32 -3.39 -7.96 5.87
C TYR A 32 -3.99 -6.60 6.23
N ASN A 33 -3.38 -5.90 7.19
CA ASN A 33 -3.81 -4.57 7.65
C ASN A 33 -2.62 -3.61 7.66
N LEU A 34 -2.54 -2.73 6.66
CA LEU A 34 -1.50 -1.71 6.58
C LEU A 34 -2.04 -0.37 7.05
N ARG A 35 -1.39 0.22 8.06
CA ARG A 35 -1.70 1.58 8.52
C ARG A 35 -0.60 2.53 8.09
N VAL A 36 -0.96 3.58 7.36
CA VAL A 36 -0.05 4.68 7.03
C VAL A 36 -0.65 6.00 7.49
N LYS A 37 0.18 6.84 8.12
CA LYS A 37 -0.18 8.23 8.38
C LYS A 37 0.27 9.06 7.17
N LEU A 38 -0.69 9.42 6.32
CA LEU A 38 -0.47 10.38 5.25
C LEU A 38 -0.38 11.76 5.89
N GLY A 39 0.83 12.22 6.19
CA GLY A 39 1.07 13.53 6.83
C GLY A 39 0.76 14.74 5.93
N LEU A 40 0.07 14.53 4.80
CA LEU A 40 -0.17 15.52 3.76
C LEU A 40 -1.66 15.54 3.41
N ARG A 41 -2.23 16.75 3.36
CA ARG A 41 -3.60 17.00 2.87
C ARG A 41 -3.63 16.89 1.35
N GLY A 42 -4.77 16.49 0.80
CA GLY A 42 -5.00 16.36 -0.64
C GLY A 42 -5.28 14.94 -1.12
N VAL A 43 -5.31 14.79 -2.44
CA VAL A 43 -5.61 13.53 -3.13
C VAL A 43 -4.34 12.68 -3.21
N ASN A 44 -4.39 11.52 -2.56
CA ASN A 44 -3.33 10.53 -2.55
C ASN A 44 -3.77 9.31 -3.34
N GLN A 45 -2.92 8.83 -4.25
CA GLN A 45 -3.14 7.57 -4.95
C GLN A 45 -2.20 6.52 -4.33
N LEU A 46 -2.77 5.47 -3.78
CA LEU A 46 -2.07 4.38 -3.11
C LEU A 46 -2.26 3.08 -3.89
N ARG A 47 -1.29 2.18 -3.80
CA ARG A 47 -1.45 0.79 -4.23
C ARG A 47 -0.61 -0.12 -3.34
N MET A 48 -1.04 -1.35 -3.21
CA MET A 48 -0.34 -2.39 -2.47
C MET A 48 0.45 -3.25 -3.45
N VAL A 49 1.67 -3.63 -3.07
CA VAL A 49 2.54 -4.52 -3.83
C VAL A 49 2.96 -5.67 -2.93
N GLY A 50 2.57 -6.89 -3.30
CA GLY A 50 2.87 -8.09 -2.52
C GLY A 50 3.32 -9.24 -3.41
N GLY A 51 4.58 -9.65 -3.29
CA GLY A 51 5.18 -10.62 -4.20
C GLY A 51 5.11 -10.12 -5.65
N SER A 52 4.45 -10.89 -6.52
CA SER A 52 4.19 -10.52 -7.92
C SER A 52 2.85 -9.80 -8.17
N ALA A 53 2.03 -9.60 -7.13
CA ALA A 53 0.72 -9.00 -7.26
C ALA A 53 0.75 -7.51 -6.92
N VAL A 54 0.07 -6.71 -7.75
CA VAL A 54 -0.15 -5.28 -7.55
C VAL A 54 -1.66 -5.06 -7.42
N SER A 55 -2.09 -4.38 -6.36
CA SER A 55 -3.51 -4.07 -6.17
C SER A 55 -3.98 -2.97 -7.14
N PRO A 56 -5.31 -2.85 -7.35
CA PRO A 56 -5.89 -1.63 -7.91
C PRO A 56 -5.47 -0.38 -7.14
N ILE A 57 -5.53 0.77 -7.81
CA ILE A 57 -5.21 2.07 -7.22
C ILE A 57 -6.35 2.50 -6.28
N VAL A 58 -6.01 2.77 -5.03
CA VAL A 58 -6.90 3.34 -4.03
C VAL A 58 -6.67 4.85 -3.98
N LYS A 59 -7.72 5.63 -4.24
CA LYS A 59 -7.67 7.10 -4.15
C LYS A 59 -8.18 7.54 -2.77
N VAL A 60 -7.30 8.13 -1.97
CA VAL A 60 -7.61 8.63 -0.62
C VAL A 60 -7.49 10.15 -0.63
N THR A 61 -8.56 10.84 -0.24
CA THR A 61 -8.54 12.30 -0.11
C THR A 61 -8.47 12.65 1.37
N VAL A 62 -7.38 13.29 1.79
CA VAL A 62 -7.21 13.81 3.14
C VAL A 62 -7.62 15.28 3.14
N ARG A 63 -8.68 15.63 3.89
CA ARG A 63 -9.18 17.01 4.03
C ARG A 63 -8.64 17.64 5.31
#